data_AF-A0A1Z9Y1E3-F1
#
_entry.id   AF-A0A1Z9Y1E3-F1
#
_cell.length_a   1.000
_cell.length_b   1.000
_cell.length_c   1.000
_cell.angle_alpha   90.00
_cell.angle_beta   90.00
_cell.angle_gamma   90.00
#
_symmetry.space_group_name_H-M   'P 1'
#
loop_
_entity.id
_entity.type
_entity.pdbx_description
1 polymer ?
#
loop_
_entity_poly.entity_id
_entity_poly.type
_entity_poly.pdbx_seq_one_letter_code
_entity_poly.pdbx_strand_id
1 'polypeptide(L)'
;MTYTNPFFDFDAQKLMADFKLPNVDSGAVIDLFQRNVEAVVNANQTAFAGFQAISQRQGELVSKTVETSSKSIQDVMATEALEERLAKQTAFIKDSYAEAVSNAKELSDMMATASGDALDIISKRATATLDEVTTIITKK
;
A
#
# COMPACT_ATOMS: atom_id res chain seq x y z
N MET A 1 -18.70 -3.55 31.30
CA MET A 1 -17.62 -4.41 30.78
C MET A 1 -16.64 -3.49 30.07
N THR A 2 -15.48 -3.23 30.66
CA THR A 2 -14.40 -2.46 30.03
C THR A 2 -13.71 -3.36 29.01
N TYR A 3 -13.71 -2.95 27.74
CA TYR A 3 -13.02 -3.67 26.69
C TYR A 3 -11.54 -3.33 26.79
N THR A 4 -10.75 -4.19 27.43
CA THR A 4 -9.30 -4.07 27.47
C THR A 4 -8.77 -4.42 26.08
N ASN A 5 -8.17 -3.45 25.39
CA ASN A 5 -7.59 -3.66 24.08
C ASN A 5 -6.20 -4.31 24.27
N PRO A 6 -6.00 -5.59 23.89
CA PRO A 6 -4.79 -6.36 24.20
C PRO A 6 -3.52 -5.81 23.53
N PHE A 7 -3.67 -4.84 22.62
CA PHE A 7 -2.56 -4.13 21.98
C PHE A 7 -2.07 -2.90 22.75
N PHE A 8 -2.92 -2.30 23.59
CA PHE A 8 -2.59 -1.07 24.34
C PHE A 8 -2.31 -1.32 25.83
N ASP A 9 -2.70 -2.49 26.35
CA ASP A 9 -2.37 -2.94 27.72
C ASP A 9 -1.01 -3.66 27.76
N PHE A 10 -0.02 -3.09 27.06
CA PHE A 10 1.36 -3.60 27.07
C PHE A 10 2.06 -3.18 28.37
N ASP A 11 1.97 -4.03 29.39
CA ASP A 11 2.67 -3.84 30.66
C ASP A 11 4.16 -4.15 30.51
N ALA A 12 4.90 -3.16 30.02
CA ALA A 12 6.35 -3.23 29.83
C ALA A 12 7.12 -3.50 31.14
N GLN A 13 6.57 -3.09 32.29
CA GLN A 13 7.18 -3.33 33.60
C GLN A 13 7.04 -4.79 34.04
N LYS A 14 5.89 -5.42 33.79
CA LYS A 14 5.68 -6.84 34.04
C LYS A 14 6.50 -7.71 33.08
N LEU A 15 6.55 -7.34 31.80
CA LEU A 15 7.38 -8.04 30.82
C LEU A 15 8.86 -7.98 31.20
N MET A 16 9.37 -6.81 31.62
CA MET A 16 10.74 -6.65 32.14
C MET A 16 11.00 -7.45 33.43
N ALA A 17 10.03 -7.53 34.33
CA ALA A 17 10.15 -8.31 35.56
C ALA A 17 10.24 -9.82 35.28
N ASP A 18 9.45 -10.30 34.30
CA ASP A 18 9.41 -11.70 33.87
C ASP A 18 10.59 -12.09 32.95
N PHE A 19 11.16 -11.13 32.19
CA PHE A 19 12.32 -11.33 31.31
C PHE A 19 13.69 -11.08 31.96
N LYS A 20 13.79 -11.04 33.30
CA LYS A 20 15.08 -11.03 34.01
C LYS A 20 15.80 -12.37 33.80
N LEU A 21 16.36 -12.55 32.62
CA LEU A 21 17.20 -13.66 32.23
C LEU A 21 18.63 -13.32 32.66
N PRO A 22 19.26 -14.14 33.52
CA PRO A 22 20.65 -13.91 33.91
C PRO A 22 21.54 -13.89 32.66
N ASN A 23 22.36 -12.84 32.53
CA ASN A 23 23.27 -12.58 31.41
C ASN A 23 22.62 -12.11 30.08
N VAL A 24 21.39 -11.57 30.11
CA VAL A 24 20.76 -10.94 28.93
C VAL A 24 20.51 -9.45 29.18
N ASP A 25 20.85 -8.60 28.21
CA ASP A 25 20.61 -7.16 28.27
C ASP A 25 19.11 -6.86 28.05
N SER A 26 18.42 -6.48 29.13
CA SER A 26 16.99 -6.11 29.09
C SER A 26 16.71 -4.89 28.21
N GLY A 27 17.65 -3.94 28.08
CA GLY A 27 17.52 -2.78 27.21
C GLY A 27 17.52 -3.21 25.74
N ALA A 28 18.41 -4.12 25.36
CA ALA A 28 18.45 -4.68 24.01
C ALA A 28 17.15 -5.42 23.62
N VAL A 29 16.51 -6.10 24.58
CA VAL A 29 15.21 -6.76 24.36
C VAL A 29 14.09 -5.73 24.16
N ILE A 30 14.04 -4.67 24.97
CA ILE A 30 13.04 -3.59 24.83
C ILE A 30 13.20 -2.89 23.48
N ASP A 31 14.43 -2.56 23.09
CA ASP A 31 14.71 -1.92 21.81
C ASP A 31 14.28 -2.82 20.64
N LEU A 32 14.51 -4.14 20.73
CA LEU A 32 14.05 -5.11 19.74
C LEU A 32 12.53 -5.08 19.58
N PHE A 33 11.79 -5.03 20.70
CA PHE A 33 10.33 -4.90 20.69
C PHE A 33 9.88 -3.57 20.10
N GLN A 34 10.52 -2.46 20.47
CA GLN A 34 10.20 -1.15 19.92
C GLN A 34 10.36 -1.12 18.39
N ARG A 35 11.50 -1.63 17.87
CA ARG A 35 11.75 -1.73 16.43
C ARG A 35 10.73 -2.63 15.71
N ASN A 36 10.25 -3.70 16.35
CA ASN A 36 9.18 -4.55 15.80
C ASN A 36 7.86 -3.77 15.65
N VAL A 37 7.48 -3.01 16.68
CA VAL A 37 6.26 -2.19 16.65
C VAL A 37 6.37 -1.11 15.57
N GLU A 38 7.50 -0.41 15.50
CA GLU A 38 7.76 0.60 14.48
C GLU A 38 7.66 0.03 13.06
N ALA A 39 8.18 -1.17 12.81
CA ALA A 39 8.06 -1.82 11.50
C ALA A 39 6.61 -2.14 11.13
N VAL A 40 5.80 -2.60 12.09
CA VAL A 40 4.36 -2.86 11.87
C VAL A 40 3.62 -1.56 11.59
N VAL A 41 3.92 -0.48 12.33
CA VAL A 41 3.33 0.84 12.08
C VAL A 41 3.70 1.34 10.69
N ASN A 42 4.98 1.26 10.32
CA ASN A 42 5.44 1.68 8.99
C ASN A 42 4.80 0.85 7.86
N ALA A 43 4.71 -0.47 8.02
CA ALA A 43 4.03 -1.33 7.03
C ALA A 43 2.56 -0.93 6.85
N ASN A 44 1.85 -0.62 7.93
CA ASN A 44 0.46 -0.14 7.88
C ASN A 44 0.36 1.24 7.21
N GLN A 45 1.27 2.16 7.50
CA GLN A 45 1.32 3.47 6.85
C GLN A 45 1.58 3.34 5.34
N THR A 46 2.51 2.47 4.93
CA THR A 46 2.79 2.17 3.53
C THR A 46 1.57 1.60 2.82
N ALA A 47 0.88 0.63 3.44
CA ALA A 47 -0.35 0.08 2.88
C ALA A 47 -1.45 1.15 2.72
N PHE A 48 -1.61 2.05 3.71
CA PHE A 48 -2.58 3.14 3.66
C PHE A 48 -2.23 4.18 2.59
N ALA A 49 -0.95 4.52 2.45
CA ALA A 49 -0.47 5.40 1.38
C ALA A 49 -0.73 4.79 -0.01
N GLY A 50 -0.56 3.48 -0.16
CA GLY A 50 -0.93 2.76 -1.38
C GLY A 50 -2.42 2.85 -1.70
N PHE A 51 -3.29 2.69 -0.69
CA PHE A 51 -4.73 2.89 -0.88
C PHE A 51 -5.09 4.33 -1.28
N GLN A 52 -4.46 5.32 -0.64
CA GLN A 52 -4.64 6.72 -0.99
C GLN A 52 -4.21 7.01 -2.43
N ALA A 53 -3.07 6.47 -2.87
CA ALA A 53 -2.60 6.60 -4.25
C ALA A 53 -3.60 5.99 -5.25
N ILE A 54 -4.15 4.80 -4.96
CA ILE A 54 -5.20 4.18 -5.77
C ILE A 54 -6.45 5.07 -5.85
N SER A 55 -6.89 5.64 -4.73
CA SER A 55 -8.06 6.52 -4.68
C SER A 55 -7.85 7.82 -5.48
N GLN A 56 -6.69 8.45 -5.35
CA GLN A 56 -6.32 9.61 -6.17
C GLN A 56 -6.33 9.25 -7.65
N ARG A 57 -5.75 8.10 -8.01
CA ARG A 57 -5.71 7.64 -9.40
C ARG A 57 -7.10 7.40 -9.98
N GLN A 58 -8.00 6.77 -9.23
CA GLN A 58 -9.39 6.63 -9.65
C GLN A 58 -10.07 7.99 -9.90
N GLY A 59 -9.80 9.01 -9.06
CA GLY A 59 -10.28 10.37 -9.27
C GLY A 59 -9.78 10.99 -10.57
N GLU A 60 -8.48 10.88 -10.85
CA GLU A 60 -7.89 11.35 -12.10
C GLU A 60 -8.50 10.68 -13.33
N LEU A 61 -8.73 9.36 -13.27
CA LEU A 61 -9.36 8.61 -14.36
C LEU A 61 -10.80 9.10 -14.63
N VAL A 62 -11.56 9.41 -13.59
CA VAL A 62 -12.91 10.00 -13.73
C VAL A 62 -12.82 11.38 -14.40
N SER A 63 -11.96 12.26 -13.92
CA SER A 63 -11.76 13.59 -14.52
C SER A 63 -11.38 13.50 -16.00
N LYS A 64 -10.45 12.61 -16.34
CA LYS A 64 -10.02 12.37 -17.73
C LYS A 64 -11.16 11.84 -18.60
N THR A 65 -11.98 10.94 -18.07
CA THR A 65 -13.14 10.38 -18.78
C THR A 65 -14.17 11.45 -19.09
N VAL A 66 -14.46 12.36 -18.14
CA VAL A 66 -15.37 13.49 -18.34
C VAL A 66 -14.84 14.41 -19.43
N GLU A 67 -13.57 14.81 -19.38
CA GLU A 67 -12.95 15.66 -20.40
C GLU A 67 -12.99 15.03 -21.80
N THR A 68 -12.67 13.75 -21.91
CA THR A 68 -12.66 13.00 -23.17
C THR A 68 -14.07 12.88 -23.74
N SER A 69 -15.06 12.61 -22.89
CA SER A 69 -16.47 12.55 -23.30
C SER A 69 -16.98 13.90 -23.82
N SER A 70 -16.63 15.00 -23.14
CA SER A 70 -16.99 16.35 -23.59
C SER A 70 -16.36 16.69 -24.95
N LYS A 71 -15.09 16.33 -25.18
CA LYS A 71 -14.43 16.51 -26.48
C LYS A 71 -15.08 15.67 -27.59
N SER A 72 -15.36 14.39 -27.33
CA SER A 72 -16.03 13.52 -28.32
C SER A 72 -17.40 14.06 -28.75
N ILE A 73 -18.17 14.63 -27.82
CA ILE A 73 -19.46 15.25 -28.15
C ILE A 73 -19.27 16.46 -29.09
N GLN A 74 -18.28 17.31 -28.81
CA GLN A 74 -17.95 18.46 -29.67
C GLN A 74 -17.50 18.01 -31.07
N ASP A 75 -16.65 17.00 -31.16
CA ASP A 75 -16.12 16.49 -32.43
C ASP A 75 -17.20 15.84 -33.30
N VAL A 76 -18.16 15.13 -32.70
CA VAL A 76 -19.30 14.53 -33.41
C VAL A 76 -20.25 15.61 -33.94
N MET A 77 -20.49 16.67 -33.17
CA MET A 77 -21.29 17.81 -33.61
C MET A 77 -20.65 18.57 -34.79
N ALA A 78 -19.32 18.55 -34.89
CA ALA A 78 -18.57 19.22 -35.97
C ALA A 78 -18.46 18.41 -37.27
N THR A 79 -18.92 17.15 -37.33
CA THR A 79 -18.71 16.25 -38.49
C THR A 79 -20.00 16.02 -39.30
N GLU A 80 -20.01 16.44 -40.57
CA GLU A 80 -21.18 16.39 -41.47
C GLU A 80 -21.28 15.10 -42.33
N ALA A 81 -20.16 14.42 -42.63
CA ALA A 81 -20.14 13.25 -43.53
C ALA A 81 -20.26 11.89 -42.79
N LEU A 82 -21.07 10.97 -43.33
CA LEU A 82 -21.41 9.67 -42.71
C LEU A 82 -20.21 8.71 -42.59
N GLU A 83 -19.36 8.63 -43.62
CA GLU A 83 -18.14 7.79 -43.60
C GLU A 83 -17.13 8.27 -42.56
N GLU A 84 -16.97 9.59 -42.45
CA GLU A 84 -16.06 10.21 -41.47
C GLU A 84 -16.57 10.00 -40.03
N ARG A 85 -17.90 10.02 -39.83
CA ARG A 85 -18.53 9.63 -38.56
C ARG A 85 -18.27 8.17 -38.20
N LEU A 86 -18.40 7.23 -39.15
CA LEU A 86 -18.18 5.80 -38.90
C LEU A 86 -16.71 5.48 -38.58
N ALA A 87 -15.77 6.12 -39.28
CA ALA A 87 -14.35 6.00 -39.00
C ALA A 87 -13.99 6.54 -37.61
N LYS A 88 -14.51 7.73 -37.24
CA LYS A 88 -14.32 8.31 -35.90
C LYS A 88 -14.91 7.45 -34.79
N GLN A 89 -16.10 6.87 -34.98
CA GLN A 89 -16.70 5.96 -34.00
C GLN A 89 -15.85 4.71 -33.77
N THR A 90 -15.33 4.12 -34.85
CA THR A 90 -14.48 2.91 -34.75
C THR A 90 -13.15 3.20 -34.05
N ALA A 91 -12.51 4.33 -34.39
CA ALA A 91 -11.30 4.78 -33.72
C ALA A 91 -11.55 5.05 -32.23
N PHE A 92 -12.62 5.77 -31.89
CA PHE A 92 -13.02 6.06 -30.53
C PHE A 92 -13.24 4.80 -29.68
N ILE A 93 -13.92 3.78 -30.23
CA ILE A 93 -14.14 2.49 -29.53
C ILE A 93 -12.80 1.79 -29.28
N LYS A 94 -11.92 1.75 -30.28
CA LYS A 94 -10.62 1.10 -30.16
C LYS A 94 -9.74 1.79 -29.11
N ASP A 95 -9.70 3.11 -29.13
CA ASP A 95 -8.90 3.90 -28.20
C ASP A 95 -9.45 3.79 -26.77
N SER A 96 -10.77 3.83 -26.61
CA SER A 96 -11.44 3.62 -25.31
C SER A 96 -11.15 2.23 -24.72
N TYR A 97 -11.12 1.20 -25.57
CA TYR A 97 -10.79 -0.16 -25.13
C TYR A 97 -9.31 -0.28 -24.69
N ALA A 98 -8.38 0.26 -25.49
CA ALA A 98 -6.96 0.26 -25.14
C ALA A 98 -6.70 1.03 -23.84
N GLU A 99 -7.38 2.16 -23.66
CA GLU A 99 -7.32 2.97 -22.44
C GLU A 99 -7.86 2.21 -21.22
N ALA A 100 -9.02 1.55 -21.34
CA ALA A 100 -9.59 0.77 -20.24
C ALA A 100 -8.67 -0.37 -19.79
N VAL A 101 -8.06 -1.10 -20.73
CA VAL A 101 -7.09 -2.17 -20.41
C VAL A 101 -5.84 -1.60 -19.75
N SER A 102 -5.32 -0.47 -20.25
CA SER A 102 -4.18 0.20 -19.66
C SER A 102 -4.45 0.65 -18.22
N ASN A 103 -5.60 1.27 -17.98
CA ASN A 103 -6.02 1.73 -16.64
C ASN A 103 -6.20 0.57 -15.67
N ALA A 104 -6.79 -0.54 -16.12
CA ALA A 104 -6.94 -1.76 -15.31
C ALA A 104 -5.58 -2.36 -14.93
N LYS A 105 -4.63 -2.39 -15.87
CA LYS A 105 -3.27 -2.85 -15.61
C LYS A 105 -2.56 -1.95 -14.60
N GLU A 106 -2.65 -0.63 -14.77
CA GLU A 106 -2.03 0.34 -13.87
C GLU A 106 -2.56 0.20 -12.43
N LEU A 107 -3.88 0.11 -12.25
CA LEU A 107 -4.48 -0.09 -10.93
C LEU A 107 -4.07 -1.43 -10.29
N SER A 108 -3.95 -2.50 -11.10
CA SER A 108 -3.45 -3.79 -10.64
C SER A 108 -2.00 -3.71 -10.17
N ASP A 109 -1.14 -3.04 -10.95
CA ASP A 109 0.29 -2.88 -10.64
C ASP A 109 0.47 -2.01 -9.38
N MET A 110 -0.35 -0.98 -9.18
CA MET A 110 -0.37 -0.17 -7.95
C MET A 110 -0.76 -1.00 -6.72
N MET A 111 -1.81 -1.83 -6.82
CA MET A 111 -2.26 -2.69 -5.72
C MET A 111 -1.20 -3.74 -5.36
N ALA A 112 -0.56 -4.34 -6.37
CA ALA A 112 0.54 -5.29 -6.16
C ALA A 112 1.73 -4.62 -5.48
N THR A 113 2.11 -3.41 -5.92
CA THR A 113 3.22 -2.65 -5.33
C THR A 113 2.94 -2.29 -3.87
N ALA A 114 1.76 -1.73 -3.57
CA ALA A 114 1.37 -1.36 -2.21
C ALA A 114 1.40 -2.55 -1.23
N SER A 115 0.96 -3.72 -1.70
CA SER A 115 0.98 -4.95 -0.90
C SER A 115 2.41 -5.49 -0.75
N GLY A 116 3.21 -5.45 -1.82
CA GLY A 116 4.60 -5.88 -1.84
C GLY A 116 5.46 -5.05 -0.89
N ASP A 117 5.38 -3.73 -0.94
CA ASP A 117 6.18 -2.82 -0.11
C ASP A 117 5.92 -3.02 1.39
N ALA A 118 4.65 -3.20 1.78
CA ALA A 118 4.28 -3.48 3.16
C ALA A 118 4.83 -4.85 3.64
N LEU A 119 4.74 -5.89 2.80
CA LEU A 119 5.29 -7.21 3.10
C LEU A 119 6.81 -7.20 3.20
N ASP A 120 7.49 -6.42 2.35
CA ASP A 120 8.93 -6.24 2.36
C ASP A 120 9.43 -5.66 3.68
N ILE A 121 8.72 -4.68 4.24
CA ILE A 121 9.03 -4.09 5.55
C ILE A 121 8.96 -5.16 6.64
N ILE A 122 7.89 -5.96 6.67
CA ILE A 122 7.71 -7.03 7.66
C ILE A 122 8.75 -8.13 7.49
N SER A 123 9.04 -8.55 6.26
CA SER A 123 10.02 -9.59 5.94
C SER A 123 11.44 -9.19 6.37
N LYS A 124 11.84 -7.96 6.04
CA LYS A 124 13.13 -7.39 6.48
C LYS A 124 13.21 -7.32 8.00
N ARG A 125 12.13 -6.88 8.66
CA ARG A 125 12.12 -6.81 10.12
C ARG A 125 12.23 -8.20 10.75
N ALA A 126 11.48 -9.19 10.25
CA ALA A 126 11.53 -10.56 10.74
C ALA A 126 12.95 -11.14 10.68
N THR A 127 13.63 -10.93 9.55
CA THR A 127 15.03 -11.36 9.38
C THR A 127 15.95 -10.66 10.38
N ALA A 128 15.85 -9.34 10.50
CA ALA A 128 16.64 -8.58 11.47
C ALA A 128 16.37 -8.98 12.92
N THR A 129 15.14 -9.38 13.27
CA THR A 129 14.80 -9.87 14.61
C THR A 129 15.54 -11.17 14.93
N LEU A 130 15.66 -12.08 13.97
CA LEU A 130 16.40 -13.33 14.15
C LEU A 130 17.90 -13.09 14.39
N ASP A 131 18.48 -12.13 13.67
CA ASP A 131 19.88 -11.74 13.83
C ASP A 131 20.14 -11.06 15.20
N GLU A 132 19.21 -10.17 15.61
CA GLU A 132 19.28 -9.49 16.90
C GLU A 132 19.12 -10.47 18.07
N VAL A 133 18.18 -11.41 18.00
CA VAL A 133 18.03 -12.47 19.02
C VAL A 133 19.29 -13.32 19.12
N THR A 134 19.87 -13.72 17.98
CA THR A 134 21.14 -14.46 17.95
C THR A 134 22.25 -13.66 18.63
N THR A 135 22.33 -12.36 18.35
CA THR A 135 23.32 -11.46 18.96
C THR A 135 23.13 -11.34 20.47
N ILE A 136 21.87 -11.18 20.92
CA ILE A 136 21.52 -11.03 22.34
C ILE A 136 21.88 -12.30 23.14
N ILE A 137 21.68 -13.49 22.57
CA ILE A 137 21.95 -14.77 23.24
C ILE A 137 23.44 -15.14 23.21
N THR A 138 24.19 -14.66 22.22
CA THR A 138 25.61 -15.02 22.05
C THR A 138 26.60 -14.01 22.64
N LYS A 139 26.15 -12.78 22.93
CA LYS A 139 26.93 -11.81 23.70
C LYS A 139 27.07 -12.29 25.15
N LYS A 140 28.28 -12.76 25.51
CA LYS A 140 28.71 -13.00 26.89
C LYS A 140 29.20 -11.73 27.55
#